data_AF-A0A919NEC2-F1
#
_entry.id   AF-A0A919NEC2-F1
#
_cell.length_a   1.000
_cell.length_b   1.000
_cell.length_c   1.000
_cell.angle_alpha   90.00
_cell.angle_beta   90.00
_cell.angle_gamma   90.00
#
_symmetry.space_group_name_H-M   'P 1'
#
loop_
_entity.id
_entity.type
_entity.pdbx_description
1 polymer ?
#
loop_
_entity_poly.entity_id
_entity_poly.type
_entity_poly.pdbx_seq_one_letter_code
_entity_poly.pdbx_strand_id
1 'polypeptide(L)'
;MQTFTNEAEQTAYNLAEALADKAMSLMRNAEEAAEAFRTGQMAMRRQFRARGLSEAEADIRYAGTAQASRAIADNSFFMSQASMYNTAAATQYTKALYLKD
;
A
#
# COMPACT_ATOMS: atom_id res chain seq x y z
N MET A 1 1.19 -29.10 4.48
CA MET A 1 1.37 -28.85 3.03
C MET A 1 -0.01 -28.88 2.41
N GLN A 2 -0.34 -27.90 1.57
CA GLN A 2 -1.50 -27.99 0.69
C GLN A 2 -1.28 -29.14 -0.28
N THR A 3 -2.31 -29.95 -0.51
CA THR A 3 -2.28 -31.04 -1.48
C THR A 3 -3.09 -30.60 -2.69
N PHE A 4 -2.43 -30.48 -3.84
CA PHE A 4 -3.06 -30.17 -5.11
C PHE A 4 -3.48 -31.47 -5.81
N THR A 5 -4.62 -31.45 -6.49
CA THR A 5 -5.18 -32.62 -7.17
C THR A 5 -4.76 -32.68 -8.64
N ASN A 6 -4.34 -31.55 -9.21
CA ASN A 6 -3.73 -31.48 -10.55
C ASN A 6 -2.78 -30.28 -10.71
N GLU A 7 -2.05 -30.26 -11.83
CA GLU A 7 -1.07 -29.21 -12.16
C GLU A 7 -1.73 -27.85 -12.42
N ALA A 8 -2.98 -27.84 -12.91
CA ALA A 8 -3.70 -26.61 -13.22
C ALA A 8 -4.12 -25.86 -11.93
N GLU A 9 -4.59 -26.59 -10.91
CA GLU A 9 -4.83 -26.07 -9.56
C GLU A 9 -3.54 -25.50 -8.98
N GLN A 10 -2.46 -26.28 -9.00
CA GLN A 10 -1.16 -25.86 -8.46
C GLN A 10 -0.64 -24.59 -9.14
N THR A 11 -0.76 -24.51 -10.47
CA THR A 11 -0.32 -23.33 -11.24
C THR A 11 -1.14 -22.09 -10.90
N ALA A 12 -2.47 -22.23 -10.83
CA ALA A 12 -3.36 -21.13 -10.44
C ALA A 12 -3.07 -20.67 -9.00
N TYR A 13 -2.84 -21.61 -8.09
CA TYR A 13 -2.49 -21.33 -6.70
C TYR A 13 -1.15 -20.58 -6.58
N ASN A 14 -0.09 -21.09 -7.22
CA ASN A 14 1.23 -20.44 -7.19
C ASN A 14 1.20 -19.02 -7.76
N LEU A 15 0.43 -18.79 -8.83
CA LEU A 15 0.24 -17.45 -9.37
C LEU A 15 -0.53 -16.55 -8.38
N ALA A 16 -1.53 -17.09 -7.69
CA ALA A 16 -2.27 -16.36 -6.67
C ALA A 16 -1.34 -15.88 -5.53
N GLU A 17 -0.49 -16.77 -5.01
CA GLU A 17 0.51 -16.44 -3.98
C GLU A 17 1.47 -15.34 -4.46
N ALA A 18 2.02 -15.46 -5.67
CA ALA A 18 2.92 -14.45 -6.21
C ALA A 18 2.26 -13.07 -6.36
N LEU A 19 0.98 -13.03 -6.75
CA LEU A 19 0.21 -11.79 -6.84
C LEU A 19 -0.13 -11.22 -5.45
N ALA A 20 -0.44 -12.08 -4.48
CA ALA A 20 -0.70 -11.70 -3.09
C ALA A 20 0.56 -11.11 -2.43
N ASP A 21 1.72 -11.75 -2.62
CA ASP A 21 3.01 -11.24 -2.15
C ASP A 21 3.33 -9.87 -2.74
N LYS A 22 3.08 -9.70 -4.04
CA LYS A 22 3.25 -8.41 -4.70
C LYS A 22 2.30 -7.35 -4.14
N ALA A 23 1.04 -7.69 -3.90
CA ALA A 23 0.08 -6.78 -3.29
C ALA A 23 0.53 -6.35 -1.88
N MET A 24 0.99 -7.30 -1.05
CA MET A 24 1.51 -7.00 0.30
C MET A 24 2.74 -6.08 0.26
N SER A 25 3.66 -6.30 -0.67
CA SER A 25 4.82 -5.41 -0.86
C SER A 25 4.39 -3.98 -1.20
N LEU A 26 3.40 -3.83 -2.08
CA LEU A 26 2.86 -2.51 -2.42
C LEU A 26 2.10 -1.86 -1.25
N MET A 27 1.39 -2.63 -0.43
CA MET A 27 0.77 -2.10 0.78
C MET A 27 1.82 -1.54 1.76
N ARG A 28 2.95 -2.24 1.93
CA ARG A 28 4.06 -1.74 2.76
C ARG A 28 4.61 -0.41 2.23
N ASN A 29 4.83 -0.31 0.92
CA ASN A 29 5.27 0.95 0.31
C ASN A 29 4.23 2.08 0.49
N ALA A 30 2.94 1.76 0.45
CA ALA A 30 1.89 2.72 0.74
C ALA A 30 1.95 3.20 2.21
N GLU A 31 2.17 2.28 3.15
CA GLU A 31 2.32 2.59 4.57
C GLU A 31 3.53 3.48 4.83
N GLU A 32 4.67 3.19 4.21
CA GLU A 32 5.88 4.02 4.28
C GLU A 32 5.64 5.43 3.74
N ALA A 33 4.95 5.57 2.61
CA ALA A 33 4.58 6.88 2.07
C ALA A 33 3.63 7.66 3.01
N ALA A 34 2.67 6.97 3.63
CA ALA A 34 1.79 7.58 4.63
C ALA A 34 2.55 8.01 5.90
N GLU A 35 3.54 7.22 6.33
CA GLU A 35 4.41 7.57 7.44
C GLU A 35 5.31 8.76 7.12
N ALA A 36 5.86 8.83 5.91
CA ALA A 36 6.64 9.98 5.44
C ALA A 36 5.82 11.28 5.48
N PHE A 37 4.54 11.23 5.11
CA PHE A 37 3.63 12.37 5.25
C PHE A 37 3.43 12.75 6.72
N ARG A 38 3.07 11.79 7.58
CA ARG A 38 2.80 12.04 9.01
C ARG A 38 4.03 12.59 9.74
N THR A 39 5.20 12.03 9.48
CA THR A 39 6.45 12.45 10.12
C THR A 39 6.86 13.86 9.70
N GLY A 40 6.73 14.20 8.41
CA GLY A 40 6.98 15.55 7.92
C GLY A 40 5.99 16.58 8.49
N GLN A 41 4.71 16.21 8.59
CA GLN A 41 3.70 17.06 9.23
C GLN A 41 4.04 17.34 10.69
N MET A 42 4.40 16.30 11.46
CA MET A 42 4.81 16.45 12.86
C MET A 42 6.08 17.29 13.03
N ALA A 43 7.05 17.15 12.12
CA ALA A 43 8.25 17.97 12.11
C ALA A 43 7.90 19.46 11.90
N MET A 44 7.02 19.77 10.94
CA MET A 44 6.58 21.15 10.70
C MET A 44 5.84 21.73 11.91
N ARG A 45 4.92 20.97 12.51
CA ARG A 45 4.21 21.38 13.74
C ARG A 45 5.18 21.72 14.87
N ARG A 46 6.22 20.91 15.08
CA ARG A 46 7.26 21.18 16.08
C ARG A 46 8.01 22.48 15.80
N GLN A 47 8.36 22.75 14.54
CA GLN A 47 9.04 23.99 14.14
C GLN A 47 8.15 25.23 14.38
N PHE A 48 6.86 25.14 14.05
CA PHE A 48 5.91 26.23 14.25
C PHE A 48 5.66 26.48 15.75
N ARG A 49 5.45 25.42 16.53
CA ARG A 49 5.29 25.51 17.98
C ARG A 49 6.50 26.17 18.65
N ALA A 50 7.72 25.83 18.22
CA ALA A 50 8.95 26.45 18.73
C ALA A 50 9.05 27.96 18.43
N ARG A 51 8.29 28.46 17.44
CA ARG A 51 8.19 29.87 17.07
C ARG A 51 6.94 30.55 17.64
N GLY A 52 6.14 29.86 18.45
CA GLY A 52 4.87 30.36 18.96
C GLY A 52 3.76 30.48 17.90
N LEU A 53 3.89 29.78 16.77
CA LEU A 53 2.94 29.80 15.66
C LEU A 53 1.91 28.66 15.78
N SER A 54 0.80 28.79 15.05
CA SER A 54 -0.31 27.84 15.06
C SER A 54 0.06 26.50 14.39
N GLU A 55 -0.37 25.38 14.99
CA GLU A 55 -0.22 24.05 14.37
C GLU A 55 -1.10 23.89 13.12
N ALA A 56 -2.25 24.57 13.07
CA ALA A 56 -3.12 24.54 11.90
C ALA A 56 -2.42 25.19 10.69
N GLU A 57 -1.69 26.29 10.91
CA GLU A 57 -0.88 26.91 9.87
C GLU A 57 0.28 26.02 9.45
N ALA A 58 0.90 25.32 10.40
CA ALA A 58 1.94 24.34 10.11
C ALA A 58 1.45 23.22 9.18
N ASP A 59 0.23 22.73 9.41
CA ASP A 59 -0.40 21.70 8.59
C ASP A 59 -0.68 22.19 7.17
N ILE A 60 -1.28 23.39 7.02
CA ILE A 60 -1.53 24.00 5.72
C ILE A 60 -0.21 24.18 4.97
N ARG A 61 0.82 24.67 5.66
CA ARG A 61 2.13 24.94 5.07
C ARG A 61 2.84 23.65 4.68
N TYR A 62 2.73 22.60 5.48
CA TYR A 62 3.28 21.28 5.14
C TYR A 62 2.55 20.66 3.95
N ALA A 63 1.22 20.68 3.94
CA ALA A 63 0.41 20.12 2.86
C ALA A 63 0.72 20.76 1.49
N GLY A 64 1.10 22.04 1.47
CA GLY A 64 1.54 22.73 0.25
C GLY A 64 2.98 22.42 -0.21
N THR A 65 3.73 21.58 0.50
CA THR A 65 5.10 21.23 0.10
C THR A 65 5.13 20.13 -0.96
N ALA A 66 6.15 20.17 -1.82
CA ALA A 66 6.40 19.10 -2.79
C ALA A 66 6.60 17.72 -2.11
N GLN A 67 7.18 17.71 -0.90
CA GLN A 67 7.34 16.47 -0.11
C GLN A 67 5.98 15.86 0.27
N ALA A 68 5.06 16.68 0.77
CA ALA A 68 3.72 16.25 1.13
C ALA A 68 2.94 15.77 -0.11
N SER A 69 2.99 16.53 -1.22
CA SER A 69 2.34 16.14 -2.47
C SER A 69 2.87 14.81 -3.00
N ARG A 70 4.19 14.60 -2.94
CA ARG A 70 4.81 13.33 -3.36
C ARG A 70 4.36 12.17 -2.48
N ALA A 71 4.40 12.33 -1.16
CA ALA A 71 3.98 11.28 -0.23
C ALA A 71 2.52 10.85 -0.44
N ILE A 72 1.62 11.81 -0.71
CA ILE A 72 0.22 11.53 -1.06
C ILE A 72 0.11 10.79 -2.40
N ALA A 73 0.84 11.24 -3.42
CA ALA A 73 0.81 10.63 -4.74
C ALA A 73 1.35 9.19 -4.71
N ASP A 74 2.49 8.97 -4.05
CA ASP A 74 3.11 7.66 -3.88
C ASP A 74 2.18 6.72 -3.10
N ASN A 75 1.60 7.17 -1.98
CA ASN A 75 0.61 6.38 -1.23
C ASN A 75 -0.58 5.97 -2.11
N SER A 76 -1.18 6.92 -2.83
CA SER A 76 -2.34 6.67 -3.68
C SER A 76 -2.01 5.69 -4.81
N PHE A 77 -0.85 5.83 -5.43
CA PHE A 77 -0.36 4.95 -6.48
C PHE A 77 -0.16 3.52 -5.97
N PHE A 78 0.53 3.35 -4.83
CA PHE A 78 0.77 2.04 -4.26
C PHE A 78 -0.50 1.37 -3.76
N MET A 79 -1.44 2.11 -3.15
CA MET A 79 -2.75 1.58 -2.76
C MET A 79 -3.56 1.08 -3.96
N SER A 80 -3.57 1.84 -5.06
CA SER A 80 -4.27 1.44 -6.29
C SER A 80 -3.70 0.14 -6.86
N GLN A 81 -2.37 0.03 -6.95
CA GLN A 81 -1.73 -1.20 -7.43
C GLN A 81 -1.92 -2.37 -6.46
N ALA A 82 -1.82 -2.16 -5.15
CA ALA A 82 -2.06 -3.18 -4.15
C ALA A 82 -3.46 -3.77 -4.28
N SER A 83 -4.47 -2.91 -4.42
CA SER A 83 -5.86 -3.32 -4.65
C SER A 83 -5.99 -4.17 -5.92
N MET A 84 -5.43 -3.70 -7.04
CA MET A 84 -5.45 -4.43 -8.31
C MET A 84 -4.82 -5.83 -8.19
N TYR A 85 -3.62 -5.93 -7.62
CA TYR A 85 -2.93 -7.22 -7.45
C TYR A 85 -3.65 -8.15 -6.48
N ASN A 86 -4.24 -7.60 -5.41
CA ASN A 86 -5.04 -8.39 -4.47
C ASN A 86 -6.31 -8.96 -5.13
N THR A 87 -7.03 -8.16 -5.92
CA THR A 87 -8.18 -8.65 -6.71
C THR A 87 -7.76 -9.73 -7.71
N ALA A 88 -6.61 -9.57 -8.37
CA ALA A 88 -6.08 -10.58 -9.28
C ALA A 88 -5.71 -11.88 -8.53
N ALA A 89 -5.08 -11.77 -7.36
CA ALA A 89 -4.76 -12.92 -6.50
C ALA A 89 -6.04 -13.67 -6.07
N ALA A 90 -7.05 -12.96 -5.57
CA ALA A 90 -8.34 -13.54 -5.19
C ALA A 90 -9.02 -14.28 -6.35
N THR A 91 -8.91 -13.74 -7.57
CA THR A 91 -9.43 -14.40 -8.78
C THR A 91 -8.69 -15.71 -9.08
N GLN A 92 -7.36 -15.74 -8.92
CA GLN A 92 -6.56 -16.95 -9.13
C GLN A 92 -6.79 -17.99 -8.03
N TYR A 93 -6.93 -17.59 -6.77
CA TYR A 93 -7.34 -18.50 -5.70
C TYR A 93 -8.69 -19.15 -6.00
N THR A 94 -9.65 -18.34 -6.45
CA THR A 94 -10.98 -18.83 -6.85
C THR A 94 -10.86 -19.83 -8.00
N LYS A 95 -10.03 -19.53 -9.01
CA LYS A 95 -9.74 -20.46 -10.11
C LYS A 95 -9.13 -21.77 -9.63
N ALA A 96 -8.17 -21.72 -8.70
CA ALA A 96 -7.57 -22.93 -8.12
C ALA A 96 -8.64 -23.79 -7.42
N LEU A 97 -9.52 -23.16 -6.63
CA LEU A 97 -10.64 -23.86 -5.99
C LEU A 97 -11.59 -24.53 -6.99
N TYR A 98 -11.84 -23.91 -8.14
CA TYR A 98 -12.66 -24.50 -9.20
C TYR A 98 -11.98 -25.66 -9.95
N LEU A 99 -10.65 -25.65 -10.01
CA LEU A 99 -9.86 -26.70 -10.67
C LEU A 99 -9.57 -27.88 -9.75
N LYS A 100 -9.98 -27.81 -8.49
CA LYS A 100 -9.81 -28.87 -7.53
C LYS A 100 -10.83 -29.97 -7.79
N ASP A 101 -10.37 -31.04 -8.41
CA ASP A 101 -11.12 -32.30 -8.60
C ASP A 101 -11.19 -33.14 -7.33
#